data_AF-A0A3D3GTS4-F1
#
_entry.id   AF-A0A3D3GTS4-F1
#
_cell.length_a   1.000
_cell.length_b   1.000
_cell.length_c   1.000
_cell.angle_alpha   90.00
_cell.angle_beta   90.00
_cell.angle_gamma   90.00
#
_symmetry.space_group_name_H-M   'P 1'
#
loop_
_entity.id
_entity.type
_entity.pdbx_description
1 polymer ?
#
loop_
_entity_poly.entity_id
_entity_poly.type
_entity_poly.pdbx_seq_one_letter_code
_entity_poly.pdbx_strand_id
1 'polypeptide(L)'
;MSHLTDEVDAVIGRLRIADRKLVKPDLAYKVVEAVLGIQEPDSGCAIRYTLSGLHIGNQGQKNSRQAVFRAYWRLARKTLDDRERKLRLARRRKEVRL
;
A
#
# COMPACT_ATOMS: atom_id res chain seq x y z
N MET A 1 4.53 -17.49 -6.74
CA MET A 1 3.96 -16.15 -6.50
C MET A 1 4.73 -15.52 -5.35
N SER A 2 5.01 -14.21 -5.39
CA SER A 2 5.85 -13.57 -4.36
C SER A 2 5.05 -13.33 -3.08
N HIS A 3 5.69 -13.40 -1.91
CA HIS A 3 5.06 -13.09 -0.61
C HIS A 3 4.41 -11.69 -0.57
N LEU A 4 4.88 -10.76 -1.41
CA LEU A 4 4.32 -9.41 -1.49
C LEU A 4 2.96 -9.41 -2.21
N THR A 5 2.77 -10.25 -3.22
CA THR A 5 1.48 -10.38 -3.93
C THR A 5 0.38 -10.82 -2.97
N ASP A 6 0.63 -11.88 -2.16
CA ASP A 6 -0.35 -12.40 -1.20
C ASP A 6 -0.71 -11.35 -0.13
N GLU A 7 0.28 -10.55 0.32
CA GLU A 7 0.04 -9.46 1.27
C GLU A 7 -0.84 -8.36 0.68
N VAL A 8 -0.57 -7.95 -0.56
CA VAL A 8 -1.35 -6.94 -1.26
C VAL A 8 -2.79 -7.44 -1.49
N ASP A 9 -2.97 -8.68 -1.93
CA ASP A 9 -4.28 -9.28 -2.15
C ASP A 9 -5.10 -9.37 -0.85
N ALA A 10 -4.46 -9.76 0.25
CA ALA A 10 -5.08 -9.79 1.57
C ALA A 10 -5.52 -8.39 2.04
N VAL A 11 -4.81 -7.33 1.68
CA VAL A 11 -5.21 -5.94 1.97
C VAL A 11 -6.36 -5.51 1.07
N ILE A 12 -6.30 -5.79 -0.24
CA ILE A 12 -7.39 -5.51 -1.20
C ILE A 12 -8.71 -6.16 -0.71
N GLY A 13 -8.64 -7.41 -0.25
CA GLY A 13 -9.78 -8.14 0.31
C GLY A 13 -10.37 -7.54 1.59
N ARG A 14 -9.67 -6.64 2.27
CA ARG A 14 -10.12 -5.91 3.47
C ARG A 14 -10.39 -4.42 3.24
N LEU A 15 -10.15 -3.91 2.04
CA LEU A 15 -10.55 -2.54 1.68
C LEU A 15 -12.07 -2.41 1.67
N ARG A 16 -12.54 -1.17 1.92
CA ARG A 16 -13.95 -0.81 1.73
C ARG A 16 -14.36 -1.10 0.28
N ILE A 17 -15.61 -1.54 0.07
CA ILE A 17 -16.12 -1.90 -1.26
C ILE A 17 -15.87 -0.78 -2.29
N ALA A 18 -16.07 0.48 -1.91
CA ALA A 18 -15.83 1.64 -2.78
C ALA A 18 -14.35 1.76 -3.21
N ASP A 19 -13.40 1.47 -2.32
CA ASP A 19 -11.98 1.53 -2.65
C ASP A 19 -11.54 0.33 -3.49
N ARG A 20 -12.04 -0.86 -3.14
CA ARG A 20 -11.73 -2.11 -3.85
C ARG A 20 -12.09 -2.01 -5.34
N LYS A 21 -13.21 -1.37 -5.67
CA LYS A 21 -13.64 -1.13 -7.06
C LYS A 21 -12.68 -0.23 -7.86
N LEU A 22 -11.86 0.58 -7.18
CA LEU A 22 -10.94 1.54 -7.81
C LEU A 22 -9.51 1.02 -7.89
N VAL A 23 -9.19 -0.03 -7.13
CA VAL A 23 -7.85 -0.61 -7.06
C VAL A 23 -7.77 -1.79 -8.03
N LYS A 24 -6.79 -1.74 -8.93
CA LYS A 24 -6.46 -2.84 -9.84
C LYS A 24 -5.31 -3.66 -9.22
N PRO A 25 -5.44 -4.99 -9.07
CA PRO A 25 -4.43 -5.81 -8.36
C PRO A 25 -3.02 -5.71 -8.93
N ASP A 26 -2.88 -5.68 -10.25
CA ASP A 26 -1.59 -5.53 -10.96
C ASP A 26 -0.91 -4.20 -10.63
N LEU A 27 -1.68 -3.11 -10.62
CA LEU A 27 -1.19 -1.78 -10.29
C LEU A 27 -0.97 -1.60 -8.78
N ALA A 28 -1.79 -2.24 -7.96
CA ALA A 28 -1.66 -2.28 -6.51
C ALA A 28 -0.31 -2.86 -6.09
N TYR A 29 0.07 -3.99 -6.69
CA TYR A 29 1.38 -4.60 -6.47
C TYR A 29 2.51 -3.63 -6.83
N LYS A 30 2.48 -3.05 -8.04
CA LYS A 30 3.50 -2.08 -8.50
C LYS A 30 3.62 -0.88 -7.58
N VAL A 31 2.49 -0.35 -7.09
CA VAL A 31 2.49 0.76 -6.13
C VAL A 31 3.20 0.35 -4.84
N VAL A 32 2.84 -0.78 -4.24
CA VAL A 32 3.46 -1.18 -2.96
C VAL A 32 4.94 -1.52 -3.14
N GLU A 33 5.30 -2.23 -4.20
CA GLU A 33 6.69 -2.53 -4.55
C GLU A 33 7.52 -1.25 -4.71
N ALA A 34 7.01 -0.27 -5.45
CA ALA A 34 7.68 1.02 -5.63
C ALA A 34 7.80 1.80 -4.32
N VAL A 35 6.77 1.81 -3.47
CA VAL A 35 6.84 2.49 -2.15
C VAL A 35 7.93 1.86 -1.28
N LEU A 36 8.06 0.54 -1.28
CA LEU A 36 9.10 -0.17 -0.52
C LEU A 36 10.52 0.11 -1.04
N GLY A 37 10.67 0.51 -2.30
CA GLY A 37 11.93 0.91 -2.90
C GLY A 37 12.34 2.36 -2.64
N ILE A 38 11.45 3.20 -2.10
CA ILE A 38 11.78 4.60 -1.79
C ILE A 38 12.49 4.69 -0.44
N GLN A 39 13.70 5.27 -0.45
CA GLN A 39 14.45 5.59 0.76
C GLN A 39 13.95 6.91 1.36
N GLU A 40 12.75 6.89 1.94
CA GLU A 40 12.15 8.05 2.61
C GLU A 40 11.76 7.67 4.05
N PRO A 41 12.20 8.42 5.08
CA PRO A 41 11.85 8.16 6.46
C PRO A 41 10.34 8.21 6.73
N ASP A 42 9.62 9.13 6.08
CA ASP A 42 8.18 9.23 6.20
C ASP A 42 7.45 8.39 5.16
N SER A 43 6.78 7.33 5.64
CA SER A 43 5.96 6.45 4.79
C SER A 43 4.86 7.20 4.02
N GLY A 44 4.34 8.31 4.55
CA GLY A 44 3.37 9.14 3.87
C GLY A 44 3.97 9.81 2.64
N CYS A 45 5.12 10.45 2.78
CA CYS A 45 5.86 11.06 1.67
C CYS A 45 6.23 10.02 0.61
N ALA A 46 6.74 8.85 1.00
CA ALA A 46 7.03 7.75 0.09
C ALA A 46 5.80 7.37 -0.76
N ILE A 47 4.64 7.18 -0.12
CA ILE A 47 3.39 6.87 -0.83
C ILE A 47 3.02 8.02 -1.78
N ARG A 48 3.11 9.29 -1.37
CA ARG A 48 2.77 10.43 -2.24
C ARG A 48 3.63 10.45 -3.49
N TYR A 49 4.95 10.28 -3.33
CA TYR A 49 5.89 10.29 -4.45
C TYR A 49 5.62 9.12 -5.40
N THR A 50 5.40 7.91 -4.89
CA THR A 50 5.04 6.77 -5.74
C THR A 50 3.75 7.00 -6.51
N LEU A 51 2.68 7.43 -5.84
CA LEU A 51 1.39 7.66 -6.50
C LEU A 51 1.49 8.75 -7.57
N SER A 52 2.27 9.80 -7.30
CA SER A 52 2.54 10.86 -8.27
C SER A 52 3.32 10.33 -9.48
N GLY A 53 4.43 9.61 -9.27
CA GLY A 53 5.27 9.06 -10.34
C GLY A 53 4.55 8.02 -11.21
N LEU A 54 3.66 7.23 -10.61
CA LEU A 54 2.81 6.28 -11.32
C LEU A 54 1.52 6.91 -11.89
N HIS A 55 1.37 8.23 -11.78
CA HIS A 55 0.23 9.00 -12.29
C HIS A 55 -1.14 8.53 -11.75
N ILE A 56 -1.16 8.00 -10.54
CA ILE A 56 -2.37 7.46 -9.90
C ILE A 56 -3.28 8.59 -9.49
N GLY A 57 -4.52 8.57 -10.00
CA GLY A 57 -5.50 9.62 -9.71
C GLY A 57 -5.21 10.94 -10.45
N ASN A 58 -4.44 10.90 -11.54
CA ASN A 58 -4.19 12.09 -12.37
C ASN A 58 -5.10 12.20 -13.61
N GLN A 59 -5.91 11.19 -13.89
CA GLN A 59 -6.76 11.10 -15.09
C GLN A 59 -8.26 11.16 -14.79
N GLY A 60 -9.03 11.84 -15.65
CA GLY A 60 -10.50 11.91 -15.57
C GLY A 60 -11.04 13.08 -14.72
N GLN A 61 -12.31 13.02 -14.35
CA GLN A 61 -12.95 14.07 -13.55
C GLN A 61 -12.34 14.21 -12.15
N LYS A 62 -12.35 15.42 -11.59
CA LYS A 62 -11.68 15.75 -10.30
C LYS A 62 -12.07 14.81 -9.15
N ASN A 63 -13.37 14.52 -9.00
CA ASN A 63 -13.85 13.67 -7.91
C ASN A 63 -13.39 12.22 -8.07
N SER A 64 -13.40 11.69 -9.29
CA SER A 64 -12.91 10.35 -9.60
C SER A 64 -11.40 10.23 -9.38
N ARG A 65 -10.64 11.23 -9.81
CA ARG A 65 -9.19 11.35 -9.57
C ARG A 65 -8.83 11.26 -8.09
N GLN A 66 -9.48 12.07 -7.26
CA GLN A 66 -9.26 12.04 -5.82
C GLN A 66 -9.70 10.72 -5.18
N ALA A 67 -10.79 10.12 -5.65
CA ALA A 67 -11.25 8.83 -5.13
C ALA A 67 -10.22 7.71 -5.41
N VAL A 68 -9.70 7.66 -6.64
CA VAL A 68 -8.65 6.71 -7.04
C VAL A 68 -7.39 6.94 -6.21
N PHE A 69 -6.89 8.19 -6.12
CA PHE A 69 -5.73 8.51 -5.30
C PHE A 69 -5.91 8.05 -3.84
N ARG A 70 -7.05 8.38 -3.21
CA ARG A 70 -7.35 7.99 -1.83
C ARG A 70 -7.49 6.48 -1.64
N ALA A 71 -7.91 5.74 -2.66
CA ALA A 71 -8.01 4.29 -2.60
C ALA A 71 -6.61 3.65 -2.56
N TYR A 72 -5.73 4.04 -3.48
CA TYR A 72 -4.34 3.56 -3.51
C TYR A 72 -3.52 4.04 -2.31
N TRP A 73 -3.75 5.26 -1.82
CA TRP A 73 -3.15 5.75 -0.58
C TRP A 73 -3.49 4.84 0.61
N ARG A 74 -4.78 4.53 0.77
CA ARG A 74 -5.25 3.67 1.86
C ARG A 74 -4.75 2.23 1.72
N LEU A 75 -4.68 1.70 0.50
CA LEU A 75 -4.05 0.41 0.22
C LEU A 75 -2.60 0.41 0.70
N ALA A 76 -1.75 1.28 0.14
CA ALA A 76 -0.32 1.28 0.41
C ALA A 76 -0.03 1.46 1.91
N ARG A 77 -0.71 2.41 2.55
CA ARG A 77 -0.57 2.65 3.99
C ARG A 77 -0.92 1.42 4.83
N LYS A 78 -2.06 0.77 4.55
CA LYS A 78 -2.44 -0.47 5.25
C LYS A 78 -1.44 -1.60 5.06
N THR A 79 -0.89 -1.74 3.85
CA THR A 79 0.11 -2.78 3.57
C THR A 79 1.39 -2.54 4.35
N LEU A 80 1.87 -1.29 4.41
CA LEU A 80 3.04 -0.93 5.21
C LEU A 80 2.80 -1.13 6.71
N ASP A 81 1.67 -0.67 7.23
CA ASP A 81 1.29 -0.82 8.64
C ASP A 81 1.25 -2.31 9.05
N ASP A 82 0.66 -3.17 8.22
CA ASP A 82 0.60 -4.61 8.48
C ASP A 82 1.99 -5.25 8.47
N ARG A 83 2.88 -4.84 7.55
CA ARG A 83 4.27 -5.31 7.50
C ARG A 83 5.06 -4.86 8.73
N GLU A 84 4.94 -3.60 9.12
CA GLU A 84 5.60 -3.06 10.30
C GLU A 84 5.12 -3.78 11.58
N ARG A 85 3.81 -4.04 11.68
CA ARG A 85 3.23 -4.82 12.77
C ARG A 85 3.79 -6.25 12.81
N LYS A 86 3.87 -6.95 11.67
CA LYS A 86 4.47 -8.29 11.58
C LYS A 86 5.93 -8.28 12.05
N LEU A 87 6.71 -7.29 11.62
CA LEU A 87 8.11 -7.13 12.03
C LEU A 87 8.24 -6.89 13.54
N ARG A 88 7.40 -6.01 14.11
CA ARG A 88 7.37 -5.76 15.56
C ARG A 88 7.05 -7.02 16.36
N LEU A 89 6.06 -7.80 15.92
CA LEU A 89 5.69 -9.07 16.56
C LEU A 89 6.81 -10.11 16.46
N ALA A 90 7.49 -10.19 15.31
CA ALA A 90 8.62 -11.09 15.14
C ALA A 90 9.80 -10.73 16.05
N ARG A 91 10.10 -9.44 16.23
CA ARG A 91 11.14 -8.97 17.17
C ARG A 91 10.82 -9.35 18.61
N ARG A 92 9.60 -9.06 19.08
CA ARG A 92 9.13 -9.47 20.42
C ARG A 92 9.25 -10.98 20.66
N ARG A 93 8.86 -11.81 19.68
CA ARG A 93 8.96 -13.27 19.81
C ARG A 93 10.40 -13.77 19.93
N LYS A 94 11.37 -13.06 19.34
CA LYS A 94 12.80 -13.38 19.48
C LYS A 94 13.31 -12.98 20.87
N GLU A 95 12.94 -11.80 21.35
CA GLU A 95 13.30 -11.32 22.69
C GLU A 95 12.78 -12.23 23.81
N VAL A 96 11.56 -12.77 23.68
CA VAL A 96 10.96 -13.69 24.68
C VAL A 96 11.59 -15.10 24.66
N ARG A 97 12.33 -15.46 23.59
CA ARG A 97 13.02 -16.75 23.46
C ARG A 97 14.49 -16.71 23.90
N LEU A 98 15.01 -15.53 24.27
CA LEU A 98 16.32 -15.31 24.85
C LEU A 98 16.18 -15.19 26.37
#